data_AF-A0A7S2NS06-F1
#
_entry.id   AF-A0A7S2NS06-F1
#
_cell.length_a   1.000
_cell.length_b   1.000
_cell.length_c   1.000
_cell.angle_alpha   90.00
_cell.angle_beta   90.00
_cell.angle_gamma   90.00
#
_symmetry.space_group_name_H-M   'P 1'
#
loop_
_entity.id
_entity.type
_entity.pdbx_description
1 polymer ?
#
loop_
_entity_poly.entity_id
_entity_poly.type
_entity_poly.pdbx_seq_one_letter_code
_entity_poly.pdbx_strand_id
1 'polypeptide(L)'
;ASGEAERAAFLQRPYELFRAYGQSKLANVLFTTELARRLRAKGSRIPANVVHPGEVSTEVMRDMNPVIIRLNEIFKLVMVFFLKSPHQGCACTVDVATAPGLGDAAAAPSGAFFM
;
A
#
# COMPACT_ATOMS: atom_id res chain seq x y z
N ALA A 1 -15.19 -16.73 -21.57
CA ALA A 1 -14.58 -18.07 -21.69
C ALA A 1 -13.20 -18.13 -21.01
N SER A 2 -12.18 -17.38 -21.45
CA SER A 2 -10.82 -17.46 -20.86
C SER A 2 -10.73 -16.92 -19.42
N GLY A 3 -11.41 -15.80 -19.12
CA GLY A 3 -11.32 -15.17 -17.79
C GLY A 3 -11.99 -15.94 -16.65
N GLU A 4 -13.00 -16.77 -16.93
CA GLU A 4 -13.64 -17.60 -15.90
C GLU A 4 -12.77 -18.78 -15.50
N ALA A 5 -12.12 -19.43 -16.47
CA ALA A 5 -11.17 -20.50 -16.22
C ALA A 5 -9.94 -20.00 -15.44
N GLU A 6 -9.42 -18.82 -15.80
CA GLU A 6 -8.31 -18.17 -15.08
C GLU A 6 -8.71 -17.77 -13.65
N ARG A 7 -9.91 -17.22 -13.47
CA ARG A 7 -10.46 -16.92 -12.13
C ARG A 7 -10.64 -18.17 -11.29
N ALA A 8 -11.17 -19.25 -11.88
CA ALA A 8 -11.32 -20.53 -11.19
C ALA A 8 -9.95 -21.09 -10.75
N ALA A 9 -8.95 -21.06 -11.63
CA ALA A 9 -7.59 -21.48 -11.30
C ALA A 9 -6.97 -20.61 -10.19
N PHE A 10 -7.19 -19.29 -10.21
CA PHE A 10 -6.73 -18.38 -9.16
C PHE A 10 -7.34 -18.70 -7.80
N LEU A 11 -8.64 -19.04 -7.75
CA LEU A 11 -9.35 -19.34 -6.50
C LEU A 11 -8.95 -20.69 -5.90
N GLN A 12 -8.43 -21.62 -6.70
CA GLN A 12 -8.02 -22.96 -6.25
C GLN A 12 -6.54 -23.04 -5.83
N ARG A 13 -5.74 -21.98 -6.04
CA ARG A 13 -4.31 -21.99 -5.70
C ARG A 13 -4.10 -21.98 -4.17
N PRO A 14 -3.05 -22.62 -3.64
CA PRO A 14 -2.69 -22.51 -2.23
C PRO A 14 -2.49 -21.06 -1.81
N TYR A 15 -2.99 -20.70 -0.63
CA TYR A 15 -2.85 -19.34 -0.09
C TYR A 15 -1.47 -19.14 0.54
N GLU A 16 -0.71 -18.20 -0.01
CA GLU A 16 0.58 -17.76 0.52
C GLU A 16 0.46 -16.30 0.98
N LEU A 17 0.40 -16.08 2.30
CA LEU A 17 0.07 -14.76 2.87
C LEU A 17 0.91 -13.61 2.32
N PHE A 18 2.25 -13.71 2.39
CA PHE A 18 3.13 -12.62 1.95
C PHE A 18 3.01 -12.36 0.44
N ARG A 19 2.81 -13.41 -0.35
CA ARG A 19 2.61 -13.29 -1.80
C ARG A 19 1.27 -12.65 -2.12
N ALA A 20 0.20 -13.07 -1.46
CA ALA A 20 -1.14 -12.49 -1.64
C ALA A 20 -1.18 -11.02 -1.19
N TYR A 21 -0.55 -10.71 -0.05
CA TYR A 21 -0.41 -9.35 0.45
C TYR A 21 0.40 -8.47 -0.52
N GLY A 22 1.56 -8.96 -0.98
CA GLY A 22 2.40 -8.28 -1.95
C GLY A 22 1.67 -8.02 -3.27
N GLN A 23 0.95 -9.01 -3.80
CA GLN A 23 0.10 -8.83 -4.99
C GLN A 23 -0.98 -7.75 -4.78
N SER A 24 -1.62 -7.74 -3.61
CA SER A 24 -2.64 -6.74 -3.29
C SER A 24 -2.07 -5.33 -3.17
N LYS A 25 -0.88 -5.16 -2.55
CA LYS A 25 -0.22 -3.86 -2.45
C LYS A 25 0.32 -3.39 -3.80
N LEU A 26 0.87 -4.28 -4.62
CA LEU A 26 1.24 -3.98 -6.00
C LEU A 26 0.03 -3.53 -6.82
N ALA A 27 -1.13 -4.19 -6.66
CA ALA A 27 -2.36 -3.78 -7.32
C ALA A 27 -2.78 -2.36 -6.93
N ASN A 28 -2.63 -1.94 -5.67
CA ASN A 28 -2.88 -0.56 -5.25
C ASN A 28 -1.94 0.45 -5.94
N VAL A 29 -0.66 0.10 -6.12
CA VAL A 29 0.30 0.94 -6.85
C VAL A 29 -0.14 1.10 -8.30
N LEU A 30 -0.35 -0.02 -9.00
CA LEU A 30 -0.75 -0.03 -10.41
C LEU A 30 -2.08 0.71 -10.63
N PHE A 31 -3.06 0.48 -9.76
CA PHE A 31 -4.35 1.17 -9.79
C PHE A 31 -4.17 2.68 -9.68
N THR A 32 -3.38 3.14 -8.71
CA THR A 32 -3.18 4.57 -8.47
C THR A 32 -2.44 5.25 -9.62
N THR A 33 -1.40 4.60 -10.17
CA THR A 33 -0.67 5.11 -11.34
C THR A 33 -1.57 5.22 -12.57
N GLU A 34 -2.41 4.21 -12.83
CA GLU A 34 -3.35 4.23 -13.94
C GLU A 34 -4.48 5.25 -13.72
N LEU A 35 -4.96 5.40 -12.48
CA LEU A 35 -5.93 6.42 -12.10
C LEU A 35 -5.37 7.82 -12.38
N ALA A 36 -4.14 8.11 -11.97
CA ALA A 36 -3.46 9.38 -12.26
C ALA A 36 -3.39 9.66 -13.77
N ARG A 37 -3.02 8.66 -14.56
CA ARG A 37 -2.97 8.77 -16.04
C ARG A 37 -4.34 9.09 -16.63
N ARG A 38 -5.40 8.40 -16.18
CA ARG A 38 -6.78 8.62 -16.66
C ARG A 38 -7.35 9.97 -16.25
N LEU A 39 -7.06 10.41 -15.02
CA LEU A 39 -7.48 11.72 -14.52
C LEU A 39 -6.85 12.84 -15.36
N ARG A 40 -5.54 12.76 -15.61
CA ARG A 40 -4.83 13.70 -16.49
C ARG A 40 -5.40 13.73 -17.90
N ALA A 41 -5.66 12.56 -18.51
CA ALA A 41 -6.24 12.47 -19.85
C ALA A 41 -7.64 13.11 -19.96
N LYS A 42 -8.38 13.21 -18.85
CA LYS A 42 -9.68 13.87 -18.76
C LYS A 42 -9.61 15.35 -18.35
N GLY A 43 -8.41 15.92 -18.22
CA GLY A 43 -8.22 17.28 -17.72
C GLY A 43 -8.59 17.46 -16.23
N SER A 44 -8.70 16.36 -15.48
CA SER A 44 -8.97 16.44 -14.05
C SER A 44 -7.79 17.05 -13.31
N ARG A 45 -8.12 17.90 -12.34
CA ARG A 45 -7.18 18.57 -11.44
C ARG A 45 -6.92 17.78 -10.16
N ILE A 46 -7.57 16.63 -9.98
CA ILE A 46 -7.43 15.82 -8.77
C ILE A 46 -6.18 14.93 -8.89
N PRO A 47 -5.18 15.04 -7.99
CA PRO A 47 -4.03 14.16 -7.99
C PRO A 47 -4.38 12.79 -7.39
N ALA A 48 -3.70 11.75 -7.86
CA ALA A 48 -3.70 10.42 -7.25
C ALA A 48 -2.25 9.96 -7.06
N ASN A 49 -1.88 9.57 -5.84
CA ASN A 49 -0.50 9.24 -5.45
C ASN A 49 -0.44 8.04 -4.51
N VAL A 50 0.68 7.34 -4.51
CA VAL A 50 0.94 6.19 -3.66
C VAL A 50 1.76 6.63 -2.45
N VAL A 51 1.36 6.19 -1.26
CA VAL A 51 2.08 6.44 -0.01
C VAL A 51 2.42 5.11 0.67
N HIS A 52 3.65 5.01 1.16
CA HIS A 52 4.13 3.89 1.95
C HIS A 52 4.55 4.39 3.34
N PRO A 53 3.91 3.95 4.43
CA PRO A 53 4.17 4.50 5.76
C PRO A 53 5.53 4.08 6.35
N GLY A 54 6.22 3.14 5.70
CA GLY A 54 7.37 2.42 6.23
C GLY A 54 6.92 1.21 7.06
N GLU A 55 7.85 0.66 7.84
CA GLU A 55 7.53 -0.40 8.79
C GLU A 55 6.90 0.22 10.03
N VAL A 56 5.62 -0.07 10.29
CA VAL A 56 4.86 0.54 11.40
C VAL A 56 4.38 -0.55 12.34
N SER A 57 4.66 -0.39 13.63
CA SER A 57 4.21 -1.30 14.67
C SER A 57 2.69 -1.20 14.85
N THR A 58 1.97 -2.00 14.07
CA THR A 58 0.51 -2.12 14.08
C THR A 58 0.10 -3.59 14.21
N GLU A 59 -1.19 -3.82 14.42
CA GLU A 59 -1.79 -5.15 14.51
C GLU A 59 -2.02 -5.81 13.13
N VAL A 60 -1.20 -5.49 12.12
CA VAL A 60 -1.37 -6.00 10.74
C VAL A 60 -1.21 -7.53 10.65
N MET A 61 -0.46 -8.12 11.58
CA MET A 61 -0.19 -9.56 11.64
C MET A 61 -1.03 -10.32 12.69
N ARG A 62 -2.04 -9.68 13.31
CA ARG A 62 -2.79 -10.25 14.45
C ARG A 62 -3.54 -11.55 14.14
N ASP A 63 -3.95 -11.74 12.89
CA ASP A 63 -4.76 -12.88 12.44
C ASP A 63 -3.90 -13.99 11.77
N MET A 64 -2.57 -13.94 11.95
CA MET A 64 -1.66 -14.93 11.40
C MET A 64 -1.62 -16.23 12.21
N ASN A 65 -0.99 -17.27 11.65
CA ASN A 65 -0.74 -18.51 12.39
C ASN A 65 -0.01 -18.21 13.73
N PRO A 66 -0.43 -18.80 14.86
CA PRO A 66 0.19 -18.59 16.17
C PRO A 66 1.72 -18.74 16.21
N VAL A 67 2.29 -19.63 15.39
CA VAL A 67 3.74 -19.79 15.24
C VAL A 67 4.37 -18.51 14.66
N ILE A 68 3.75 -17.93 13.63
CA ILE A 68 4.25 -16.70 13.02
C ILE A 68 4.01 -15.50 13.94
N ILE A 69 2.89 -15.45 14.67
CA ILE A 69 2.68 -14.43 15.71
C ILE A 69 3.81 -14.53 16.75
N ARG A 70 4.14 -15.75 17.20
CA ARG A 70 5.22 -15.93 18.19
C ARG A 70 6.58 -15.51 17.66
N LEU A 71 6.91 -15.87 16.42
CA LEU A 71 8.13 -15.44 15.74
C LEU A 71 8.15 -13.93 15.55
N ASN A 72 7.03 -13.31 15.20
CA ASN A 72 6.88 -11.87 15.04
C ASN A 72 7.14 -11.12 16.34
N GLU A 73 6.73 -11.65 17.50
CA GLU A 73 7.05 -11.03 18.79
C GLU A 73 8.55 -11.07 19.13
N ILE A 74 9.24 -12.15 18.76
CA ILE A 74 10.71 -12.22 18.87
C ILE A 74 11.36 -11.26 17.86
N PHE A 75 10.82 -11.21 16.64
CA PHE A 75 11.31 -10.37 15.55
C PHE A 75 11.10 -8.88 15.83
N LYS A 76 9.99 -8.50 16.47
CA LYS A 76 9.70 -7.13 16.94
C LYS A 76 10.75 -6.65 17.93
N LEU A 77 11.26 -7.51 18.81
CA LEU A 77 12.32 -7.15 19.74
C LEU A 77 13.62 -6.74 19.03
N VAL A 78 13.92 -7.37 17.89
CA VAL A 78 15.08 -7.05 17.04
C VAL A 78 14.79 -5.86 16.13
N MET A 79 13.58 -5.77 15.59
CA MET A 79 13.15 -4.73 14.64
C MET A 79 12.64 -3.46 15.31
N VAL A 80 12.58 -3.39 16.65
CA VAL A 80 12.08 -2.23 17.39
C VAL A 80 12.82 -0.93 17.03
N PHE A 81 14.09 -1.04 16.61
CA PHE A 81 14.90 0.08 16.14
C PHE A 81 14.53 0.58 14.74
N PHE A 82 13.78 -0.20 13.96
CA PHE A 82 13.33 0.12 12.59
C PHE A 82 11.81 0.32 12.49
N LEU A 83 11.05 -0.11 13.50
CA LEU A 83 9.60 0.03 13.56
C LEU A 83 9.20 1.43 14.00
N LYS A 84 8.50 2.15 13.11
CA LYS A 84 7.84 3.41 13.42
C LYS A 84 6.62 3.17 14.32
N SER A 85 6.32 4.11 15.20
CA SER A 85 5.02 4.17 15.86
C SER A 85 3.92 4.52 14.85
N PRO A 86 2.63 4.20 15.10
CA PRO A 86 1.53 4.64 14.25
C PRO A 86 1.51 6.15 13.99
N HIS A 87 1.90 6.94 14.99
CA HIS A 87 2.03 8.40 14.86
C HIS A 87 3.16 8.81 13.92
N GLN A 88 4.30 8.11 13.94
CA GLN A 88 5.40 8.37 13.00
C GLN A 88 5.07 7.86 11.59
N GLY A 89 4.37 6.73 11.49
CA GLY A 89 3.99 6.10 10.23
C GLY A 89 2.94 6.89 9.44
N CYS A 90 2.15 7.75 10.08
CA CYS A 90 1.14 8.55 9.38
C CYS A 90 1.71 9.80 8.70
N ALA A 91 2.92 10.23 9.04
CA ALA A 91 3.51 11.49 8.57
C ALA A 91 3.46 11.61 7.04
N CYS A 92 3.97 10.61 6.31
CA CYS A 92 3.95 10.60 4.85
C CYS A 92 2.52 10.75 4.27
N THR A 93 1.55 10.03 4.83
CA THR A 93 0.15 10.10 4.39
C THR A 93 -0.44 11.49 4.63
N VAL A 94 -0.23 12.06 5.82
CA VAL A 94 -0.72 13.39 6.18
C VAL A 94 -0.06 14.45 5.30
N ASP A 95 1.27 14.43 5.20
CA ASP A 95 2.06 15.38 4.41
C ASP A 95 1.61 15.38 2.94
N VAL A 96 1.45 14.21 2.33
CA VAL A 96 0.98 14.10 0.94
C VAL A 96 -0.48 14.54 0.81
N ALA A 97 -1.34 14.25 1.79
CA ALA A 97 -2.75 14.64 1.74
C ALA A 97 -2.96 16.15 1.96
N THR A 98 -2.08 16.80 2.72
CA THR A 98 -2.21 18.22 3.10
C THR A 98 -1.18 19.14 2.45
N ALA A 99 -0.30 18.61 1.58
CA ALA A 99 0.77 19.38 0.98
C ALA A 99 0.21 20.62 0.24
N PRO A 100 0.75 21.82 0.52
CA PRO A 100 0.38 23.03 -0.21
C PRO A 100 0.53 22.82 -1.71
N GLY A 101 -0.51 23.12 -2.48
CA GLY A 101 -0.50 22.97 -3.94
C GLY A 101 -1.12 21.68 -4.48
N LEU A 102 -1.55 20.71 -3.65
CA LEU A 102 -2.34 19.56 -4.16
C LEU A 102 -3.68 19.98 -4.81
N GLY A 103 -4.24 21.12 -4.42
CA GLY A 103 -5.41 21.73 -5.06
C GLY A 103 -5.09 22.51 -6.34
N ASP A 104 -3.83 22.91 -6.53
CA ASP A 104 -3.33 23.62 -7.71
C ASP A 104 -2.59 22.64 -8.64
N ALA A 105 -3.41 21.90 -9.38
CA ALA A 105 -3.04 20.77 -10.22
C ALA A 105 -1.97 20.99 -11.30
N ALA A 106 -1.57 22.23 -11.55
CA ALA A 106 -0.52 22.53 -12.51
C ALA A 106 0.89 22.15 -12.00
N ALA A 107 1.08 22.09 -10.67
CA ALA A 107 2.36 21.79 -10.03
C ALA A 107 2.35 20.55 -9.14
N ALA A 108 1.17 20.04 -8.75
CA ALA A 108 1.08 18.88 -7.87
C ALA A 108 1.57 17.58 -8.55
N PRO A 109 2.47 16.81 -7.92
CA PRO A 109 2.84 15.49 -8.43
C PRO A 109 1.60 14.57 -8.46
N SER A 110 1.42 13.85 -9.57
CA SER A 110 0.36 12.84 -9.70
C SER A 110 0.88 11.58 -10.40
N GLY A 111 0.62 10.43 -9.77
CA GLY A 111 1.17 9.13 -10.12
C GLY A 111 2.49 8.83 -9.42
N ALA A 112 2.88 9.64 -8.42
CA ALA A 112 4.13 9.51 -7.70
C ALA A 112 4.01 8.52 -6.51
N PHE A 113 5.16 8.07 -6.03
CA PHE A 113 5.32 7.18 -4.88
C PHE A 113 6.11 7.90 -3.78
N PHE A 114 5.59 7.90 -2.56
CA PHE A 114 6.18 8.56 -1.38
C PHE A 114 6.41 7.55 -0.25
N MET A 115 7.47 7.75 0.54
CA MET A 115 7.87 6.90 1.68
C MET A 115 8.42 7.74 2.84
#